data_AF-A0A1F8VV66-F1
#
_entry.id   AF-A0A1F8VV66-F1
#
_cell.length_a   1.000
_cell.length_b   1.000
_cell.length_c   1.000
_cell.angle_alpha   90.00
_cell.angle_beta   90.00
_cell.angle_gamma   90.00
#
_symmetry.space_group_name_H-M   'P 1'
#
loop_
_entity.id
_entity.type
_entity.pdbx_description
1 polymer ?
#
loop_
_entity_poly.entity_id
_entity_poly.type
_entity_poly.pdbx_seq_one_letter_code
_entity_poly.pdbx_strand_id
1 'polypeptide(L)'
;MKALLTLVLVAVLPVSLLAQNLPSRKTYFAQSKKTAPAKTAVAAAMPAPAPVPLSPAALELAEGVQVGRVPCELGASVSVEADPKAPGYFHVRLGKETFHMAPVVTSTGALRLEDPHAGAVWLQLANKSMMMSTKLGKRLADACMSSSQVAVAAAMEKNPPPSLLDPVTPPTAMRNALALQDGE
;
A
#
# COMPACT_ATOMS: atom_id res chain seq x y z
N MET A 1 4.63 55.21 29.90
CA MET A 1 3.76 56.42 29.88
C MET A 1 2.42 56.02 29.28
N LYS A 2 1.30 56.54 29.80
CA LYS A 2 -0.07 56.13 29.44
C LYS A 2 -0.62 57.05 28.34
N ALA A 3 -1.41 56.53 27.39
CA ALA A 3 -2.13 57.34 26.39
C ALA A 3 -3.60 56.88 26.25
N LEU A 4 -4.52 57.84 26.38
CA LEU A 4 -5.98 57.75 26.32
C LEU A 4 -6.48 59.05 25.63
N LEU A 5 -7.67 59.20 25.03
CA LEU A 5 -8.90 58.38 25.03
C LEU A 5 -9.63 58.57 23.66
N THR A 6 -10.97 58.66 23.70
CA THR A 6 -11.93 59.19 22.69
C THR A 6 -12.03 58.46 21.35
N LEU A 7 -13.07 57.67 21.00
CA LEU A 7 -14.53 57.62 21.30
C LEU A 7 -15.40 58.51 20.40
N VAL A 8 -16.25 57.86 19.58
CA VAL A 8 -17.52 58.41 19.07
C VAL A 8 -18.61 57.38 19.36
N LEU A 9 -19.75 57.82 19.91
CA LEU A 9 -20.79 56.97 20.48
C LEU A 9 -22.18 57.62 20.26
N VAL A 10 -23.06 56.99 19.46
CA VAL A 10 -24.53 57.22 19.46
C VAL A 10 -25.25 55.95 18.93
N ALA A 11 -26.39 55.45 19.44
CA ALA A 11 -26.93 55.33 20.81
C ALA A 11 -28.19 54.40 20.82
N VAL A 12 -28.59 53.97 22.03
CA VAL A 12 -29.94 53.52 22.50
C VAL A 12 -30.38 52.03 22.33
N LEU A 13 -30.96 51.52 23.43
CA LEU A 13 -31.46 50.18 23.81
C LEU A 13 -33.03 50.21 23.92
N PRO A 14 -33.80 49.08 24.02
CA PRO A 14 -33.92 48.20 25.22
C PRO A 14 -34.00 46.68 24.90
N VAL A 15 -33.40 45.76 25.66
CA VAL A 15 -33.74 45.28 27.03
C VAL A 15 -35.13 44.64 27.15
N SER A 16 -35.16 43.33 27.40
CA SER A 16 -36.24 42.65 28.12
C SER A 16 -35.68 41.45 28.90
N LEU A 17 -36.00 41.39 30.19
CA LEU A 17 -35.65 40.31 31.11
C LEU A 17 -36.62 39.12 30.95
N LEU A 18 -36.15 37.90 31.22
CA LEU A 18 -36.58 37.13 32.41
C LEU A 18 -35.87 35.77 32.48
N ALA A 19 -35.41 35.41 33.69
CA ALA A 19 -34.86 34.10 34.02
C ALA A 19 -35.97 33.14 34.45
N GLN A 20 -35.67 31.81 34.48
CA GLN A 20 -36.01 30.96 35.63
C GLN A 20 -35.36 29.56 35.61
N ASN A 21 -35.33 28.96 36.80
CA ASN A 21 -34.55 27.79 37.24
C ASN A 21 -34.90 26.43 36.61
N LEU A 22 -33.95 25.50 36.75
CA LEU A 22 -34.12 24.05 36.61
C LEU A 22 -35.18 23.47 37.56
N PRO A 23 -35.90 22.41 37.12
CA PRO A 23 -36.32 21.36 38.02
C PRO A 23 -35.78 19.98 37.64
N SER A 24 -35.33 19.32 38.70
CA SER A 24 -34.85 17.94 38.86
C SER A 24 -35.43 16.82 37.98
N ARG A 25 -34.53 15.90 37.66
CA ARG A 25 -34.72 14.55 37.12
C ARG A 25 -35.82 13.76 37.86
N LYS A 26 -36.91 13.38 37.18
CA LYS A 26 -37.72 12.19 37.53
C LYS A 26 -37.99 11.33 36.31
N THR A 27 -37.92 10.02 36.53
CA THR A 27 -38.07 8.96 35.55
C THR A 27 -39.49 8.87 34.99
N TYR A 28 -39.61 8.79 33.67
CA TYR A 28 -40.77 8.17 33.01
C TYR A 28 -40.27 7.15 31.98
N PHE A 29 -40.67 5.89 32.17
CA PHE A 29 -40.37 4.82 31.23
C PHE A 29 -41.27 4.96 29.99
N ALA A 30 -40.71 5.49 28.90
CA ALA A 30 -41.34 5.45 27.59
C ALA A 30 -41.00 4.14 26.89
N GLN A 31 -42.01 3.28 26.72
CA GLN A 31 -41.88 1.94 26.16
C GLN A 31 -41.68 1.98 24.63
N SER A 32 -40.44 2.21 24.18
CA SER A 32 -40.10 2.09 22.76
C SER A 32 -40.30 0.66 22.26
N LYS A 33 -41.13 0.50 21.22
CA LYS A 33 -41.28 -0.78 20.50
C LYS A 33 -39.91 -1.26 20.01
N LYS A 34 -39.56 -2.51 20.35
CA LYS A 34 -38.37 -3.18 19.81
C LYS A 34 -38.55 -3.41 18.31
N THR A 35 -38.00 -2.53 17.47
CA THR A 35 -37.65 -2.89 16.10
C THR A 35 -36.53 -3.93 16.19
N ALA A 36 -36.78 -5.13 15.66
CA ALA A 36 -35.77 -6.19 15.69
C ALA A 36 -34.51 -5.75 14.92
N PRO A 37 -33.29 -6.08 15.39
CA PRO A 37 -32.10 -5.83 14.60
C PRO A 37 -32.21 -6.65 13.31
N ALA A 38 -32.17 -5.98 12.16
CA ALA A 38 -31.99 -6.64 10.89
C ALA A 38 -30.69 -7.46 10.99
N LYS A 39 -30.82 -8.79 10.95
CA LYS A 39 -29.65 -9.67 10.96
C LYS A 39 -28.89 -9.43 9.65
N THR A 40 -27.83 -8.64 9.72
CA THR A 40 -26.86 -8.53 8.63
C THR A 40 -26.40 -9.94 8.30
N ALA A 41 -26.80 -10.45 7.14
CA ALA A 41 -26.37 -11.75 6.68
C ALA A 41 -24.86 -11.66 6.47
N VAL A 42 -24.09 -12.22 7.40
CA VAL A 42 -22.66 -12.39 7.23
C VAL A 42 -22.50 -13.35 6.07
N ALA A 43 -22.14 -12.82 4.90
CA ALA A 43 -21.77 -13.64 3.76
C ALA A 43 -20.61 -14.52 4.20
N ALA A 44 -20.87 -15.83 4.32
CA ALA A 44 -19.86 -16.79 4.72
C ALA A 44 -18.74 -16.74 3.67
N ALA A 45 -17.54 -16.32 4.07
CA ALA A 45 -16.38 -16.39 3.21
C ALA A 45 -16.15 -17.88 2.86
N MET A 46 -16.27 -18.20 1.57
CA MET A 46 -15.96 -19.55 1.11
C MET A 46 -14.49 -19.85 1.43
N PRO A 47 -14.16 -21.06 1.91
CA PRO A 47 -12.79 -21.42 2.21
C PRO A 47 -11.94 -21.31 0.94
N ALA A 48 -10.78 -20.66 1.04
CA ALA A 48 -9.81 -20.62 -0.05
C ALA A 48 -9.36 -22.05 -0.39
N PRO A 49 -9.15 -22.39 -1.67
CA PRO A 49 -8.64 -23.69 -2.07
C PRO A 49 -7.27 -23.95 -1.44
N ALA A 50 -6.98 -25.23 -1.17
CA ALA A 50 -5.70 -25.63 -0.59
C ALA A 50 -4.53 -25.28 -1.54
N PRO A 51 -3.39 -24.81 -1.01
CA PRO A 51 -2.21 -24.53 -1.82
C PRO A 51 -1.73 -25.77 -2.58
N VAL A 52 -1.35 -25.56 -3.83
CA VAL A 52 -0.81 -26.58 -4.74
C VAL A 52 0.72 -26.59 -4.58
N PRO A 53 1.41 -27.74 -4.64
CA PRO A 53 2.88 -27.76 -4.63
C PRO A 53 3.48 -26.87 -5.72
N LEU A 54 4.42 -26.00 -5.33
CA LEU A 54 5.11 -25.10 -6.24
C LEU A 54 6.19 -25.83 -7.05
N SER A 55 6.52 -25.31 -8.23
CA SER A 55 7.67 -25.79 -9.01
C SER A 55 9.00 -25.39 -8.36
N PRO A 56 10.12 -26.08 -8.63
CA PRO A 56 11.43 -25.71 -8.08
C PRO A 56 11.82 -24.26 -8.36
N ALA A 57 11.64 -23.78 -9.60
CA ALA A 57 11.90 -22.40 -9.98
C ALA A 57 11.01 -21.38 -9.24
N ALA A 58 9.78 -21.75 -8.88
CA ALA A 58 8.92 -20.90 -8.06
C ALA A 58 9.37 -20.88 -6.59
N LEU A 59 9.92 -21.98 -6.06
CA LEU A 59 10.51 -22.03 -4.72
C LEU A 59 11.80 -21.19 -4.64
N GLU A 60 12.68 -21.25 -5.64
CA GLU A 60 13.87 -20.38 -5.73
C GLU A 60 13.48 -18.89 -5.74
N LEU A 61 12.43 -18.52 -6.48
CA LEU A 61 11.88 -17.16 -6.46
C LEU A 61 11.31 -16.77 -5.09
N ALA A 62 10.80 -17.73 -4.30
CA ALA A 62 10.28 -17.45 -2.96
C ALA A 62 11.38 -16.99 -1.98
N GLU A 63 12.61 -17.49 -2.13
CA GLU A 63 13.76 -17.10 -1.28
C GLU A 63 14.14 -15.63 -1.48
N GLY A 64 13.89 -15.07 -2.67
CA GLY A 64 14.11 -13.66 -2.98
C GLY A 64 13.03 -12.71 -2.47
N VAL A 65 11.93 -13.21 -1.88
CA VAL A 65 10.80 -12.38 -1.45
C VAL A 65 11.17 -11.54 -0.23
N GLN A 66 11.03 -10.23 -0.38
CA GLN A 66 11.25 -9.30 0.72
C GLN A 66 10.02 -9.28 1.62
N VAL A 67 10.16 -9.87 2.81
CA VAL A 67 9.14 -9.98 3.86
C VAL A 67 9.15 -8.81 4.85
N GLY A 68 8.09 -8.69 5.64
CA GLY A 68 7.89 -7.66 6.64
C GLY A 68 6.86 -6.60 6.23
N ARG A 69 6.77 -5.52 7.02
CA ARG A 69 5.90 -4.38 6.73
C ARG A 69 6.60 -3.38 5.83
N VAL A 70 6.08 -3.21 4.63
CA VAL A 70 6.59 -2.32 3.58
C VAL A 70 5.74 -1.04 3.55
N PRO A 71 6.28 0.13 3.91
CA PRO A 71 5.60 1.41 3.71
C PRO A 71 5.50 1.75 2.21
N CYS A 72 4.42 2.42 1.82
CA CYS A 72 4.09 2.79 0.45
C CYS A 72 3.75 4.29 0.35
N GLU A 73 3.52 4.79 -0.87
CA GLU A 73 3.04 6.16 -1.05
C GLU A 73 1.67 6.42 -0.40
N LEU A 74 1.31 7.69 -0.29
CA LEU A 74 0.02 8.17 0.24
C LEU A 74 -0.33 7.65 1.65
N GLY A 75 0.66 7.18 2.43
CA GLY A 75 0.48 6.65 3.77
C GLY A 75 -0.01 5.20 3.83
N ALA A 76 -0.07 4.49 2.70
CA ALA A 76 -0.39 3.07 2.67
C ALA A 76 0.78 2.21 3.20
N SER A 77 0.49 0.95 3.57
CA SER A 77 1.53 -0.04 3.86
C SER A 77 1.03 -1.46 3.58
N VAL A 78 1.89 -2.30 3.03
CA VAL A 78 1.65 -3.73 2.78
C VAL A 78 2.44 -4.56 3.79
N SER A 79 1.86 -5.63 4.36
CA SER A 79 2.62 -6.65 5.11
C SER A 79 2.82 -7.86 4.20
N VAL A 80 4.05 -8.40 4.13
CA VAL A 80 4.37 -9.63 3.41
C VAL A 80 4.94 -10.64 4.40
N GLU A 81 4.26 -11.75 4.59
CA GLU A 81 4.65 -12.81 5.54
C GLU A 81 4.65 -14.16 4.81
N ALA A 82 5.68 -15.00 5.00
CA ALA A 82 5.65 -16.36 4.48
C ALA A 82 4.58 -17.21 5.21
N ASP A 83 3.88 -18.10 4.50
CA ASP A 83 2.95 -19.05 5.14
C ASP A 83 3.74 -20.24 5.73
N PRO A 84 3.76 -20.43 7.07
CA PRO A 84 4.44 -21.56 7.70
C PRO A 84 3.80 -22.91 7.39
N LYS A 85 2.59 -22.95 6.81
CA LYS A 85 1.88 -24.17 6.42
C LYS A 85 2.09 -24.54 4.95
N ALA A 86 2.56 -23.60 4.13
CA ALA A 86 2.71 -23.75 2.69
C ALA A 86 4.04 -23.12 2.24
N PRO A 87 5.16 -23.87 2.27
CA PRO A 87 6.46 -23.34 1.88
C PRO A 87 6.45 -22.69 0.49
N GLY A 88 6.98 -21.47 0.43
CA GLY A 88 7.02 -20.64 -0.78
C GLY A 88 5.73 -19.85 -1.09
N TYR A 89 4.67 -20.01 -0.29
CA TYR A 89 3.50 -19.12 -0.33
C TYR A 89 3.63 -17.97 0.67
N PHE A 90 2.88 -16.89 0.42
CA PHE A 90 2.91 -15.68 1.23
C PHE A 90 1.50 -15.15 1.54
N HIS A 91 1.30 -14.71 2.78
CA HIS A 91 0.21 -13.83 3.15
C HIS A 91 0.61 -12.38 2.89
N VAL A 92 0.02 -11.78 1.86
CA VAL A 92 0.19 -10.36 1.53
C VAL A 92 -1.03 -9.60 2.02
N ARG A 93 -0.85 -8.59 2.88
CA ARG A 93 -1.95 -7.83 3.50
C ARG A 93 -1.90 -6.37 3.14
N LEU A 94 -3.00 -5.82 2.65
CA LEU A 94 -3.20 -4.38 2.40
C LEU A 94 -4.42 -3.90 3.18
N GLY A 95 -4.19 -3.13 4.24
CA GLY A 95 -5.26 -2.68 5.14
C GLY A 95 -6.00 -3.85 5.81
N LYS A 96 -7.22 -4.12 5.35
CA LYS A 96 -8.07 -5.24 5.83
C LYS A 96 -8.06 -6.44 4.90
N GLU A 97 -7.58 -6.29 3.68
CA GLU A 97 -7.54 -7.37 2.70
C GLU A 97 -6.29 -8.23 2.92
N THR A 98 -6.44 -9.54 2.81
CA THR A 98 -5.35 -10.52 2.89
C THR A 98 -5.46 -11.44 1.69
N PHE A 99 -4.34 -11.60 1.00
CA PHE A 99 -4.19 -12.37 -0.23
C PHE A 99 -3.24 -13.53 0.05
N HIS A 100 -3.52 -14.70 -0.50
CA HIS A 100 -2.67 -15.87 -0.37
C HIS A 100 -1.94 -16.08 -1.69
N MET A 101 -0.73 -15.57 -1.78
CA MET A 101 0.00 -15.41 -3.03
C MET A 101 1.09 -16.46 -3.22
N ALA A 102 1.26 -16.90 -4.47
CA ALA A 102 2.36 -17.74 -4.93
C ALA A 102 3.29 -16.96 -5.86
N PRO A 103 4.61 -17.22 -5.85
CA PRO A 103 5.54 -16.69 -6.84
C PRO A 103 5.27 -17.28 -8.24
N VAL A 104 5.35 -16.42 -9.25
CA VAL A 104 5.18 -16.76 -10.66
C VAL A 104 6.46 -16.42 -11.42
N VAL A 105 6.93 -17.35 -12.24
CA VAL A 105 8.12 -17.17 -13.09
C VAL A 105 7.85 -16.07 -14.12
N THR A 106 8.70 -15.04 -14.17
CA THR A 106 8.59 -13.93 -15.12
C THR A 106 9.78 -13.88 -16.06
N SER A 107 9.57 -13.45 -17.30
CA SER A 107 10.64 -13.18 -18.27
C SER A 107 11.32 -11.83 -18.05
N THR A 108 10.72 -10.94 -17.26
CA THR A 108 11.23 -9.58 -17.01
C THR A 108 12.21 -9.50 -15.84
N GLY A 109 12.47 -10.62 -15.14
CA GLY A 109 13.33 -10.67 -13.96
C GLY A 109 12.76 -9.97 -12.71
N ALA A 110 11.55 -9.41 -12.79
CA ALA A 110 10.84 -8.86 -11.64
C ALA A 110 10.19 -9.99 -10.85
N LEU A 111 10.41 -10.03 -9.54
CA LEU A 111 9.74 -11.00 -8.68
C LEU A 111 8.26 -10.62 -8.61
N ARG A 112 7.40 -11.59 -8.88
CA ARG A 112 5.94 -11.41 -8.95
C ARG A 112 5.25 -12.49 -8.13
N LEU A 113 4.45 -12.06 -7.15
CA LEU A 113 3.53 -12.92 -6.43
C LEU A 113 2.10 -12.68 -6.94
N GLU A 114 1.30 -13.74 -7.04
CA GLU A 114 -0.09 -13.65 -7.47
C GLU A 114 -1.04 -14.43 -6.57
N ASP A 115 -2.22 -13.86 -6.33
CA ASP A 115 -3.43 -14.58 -5.91
C ASP A 115 -4.45 -14.50 -7.07
N PRO A 116 -4.52 -15.52 -7.95
CA PRO A 116 -5.43 -15.51 -9.10
C PRO A 116 -6.91 -15.50 -8.70
N HIS A 117 -7.26 -16.08 -7.54
CA HIS A 117 -8.63 -16.14 -7.06
C HIS A 117 -9.11 -14.77 -6.56
N ALA A 118 -8.29 -14.08 -5.78
CA ALA A 118 -8.55 -12.71 -5.36
C ALA A 118 -8.35 -11.69 -6.49
N GLY A 119 -7.53 -12.01 -7.49
CA GLY A 119 -7.20 -11.11 -8.60
C GLY A 119 -6.24 -10.01 -8.15
N ALA A 120 -5.22 -10.40 -7.38
CA ALA A 120 -4.25 -9.52 -6.76
C ALA A 120 -2.82 -9.93 -7.15
N VAL A 121 -1.98 -8.94 -7.43
CA VAL A 121 -0.58 -9.13 -7.85
C VAL A 121 0.31 -8.20 -7.03
N TRP A 122 1.36 -8.76 -6.45
CA TRP A 122 2.43 -8.03 -5.78
C TRP A 122 3.70 -8.15 -6.62
N LEU A 123 4.25 -7.01 -7.03
CA LEU A 123 5.45 -6.94 -7.87
C LEU A 123 6.59 -6.31 -7.07
N GLN A 124 7.72 -7.01 -6.95
CA GLN A 124 8.93 -6.49 -6.32
C GLN A 124 9.97 -6.23 -7.42
N LEU A 125 10.33 -4.95 -7.59
CA LEU A 125 11.44 -4.49 -8.43
C LEU A 125 12.66 -4.22 -7.55
N ALA A 126 13.81 -3.95 -8.17
CA ALA A 126 15.07 -3.74 -7.46
C ALA A 126 15.02 -2.63 -6.39
N ASN A 127 14.32 -1.53 -6.66
CA ASN A 127 14.26 -0.34 -5.81
C ASN A 127 12.88 0.00 -5.23
N LYS A 128 11.82 -0.66 -5.69
CA LYS A 128 10.45 -0.47 -5.18
C LYS A 128 9.55 -1.67 -5.48
N SER A 129 8.48 -1.78 -4.73
CA SER A 129 7.41 -2.76 -4.89
C SER A 129 6.07 -2.08 -5.13
N MET A 130 5.10 -2.80 -5.68
CA MET A 130 3.76 -2.27 -5.93
C MET A 130 2.70 -3.38 -5.92
N MET A 131 1.50 -3.01 -5.49
CA MET A 131 0.33 -3.88 -5.38
C MET A 131 -0.68 -3.51 -6.47
N MET A 132 -1.19 -4.49 -7.21
CA MET A 132 -2.16 -4.28 -8.30
C MET A 132 -3.35 -5.23 -8.19
N SER A 133 -4.55 -4.73 -8.45
CA SER A 133 -5.72 -5.57 -8.74
C SER A 133 -5.80 -5.82 -10.23
N THR A 134 -5.72 -7.09 -10.65
CA THR A 134 -5.95 -7.49 -12.04
C THR A 134 -7.43 -7.39 -12.42
N LYS A 135 -8.35 -7.61 -11.46
CA LYS A 135 -9.79 -7.44 -11.65
C LYS A 135 -10.21 -5.99 -11.94
N LEU A 136 -9.58 -5.02 -11.27
CA LEU A 136 -9.91 -3.59 -11.46
C LEU A 136 -8.99 -2.87 -12.46
N GLY A 137 -7.87 -3.50 -12.87
CA GLY A 137 -6.83 -2.86 -13.68
C GLY A 137 -6.22 -1.63 -13.00
N LYS A 138 -6.06 -1.66 -11.66
CA LYS A 138 -5.67 -0.52 -10.83
C LYS A 138 -4.56 -0.89 -9.86
N ARG A 139 -3.63 0.04 -9.62
CA ARG A 139 -2.68 -0.04 -8.50
C ARG A 139 -3.44 0.21 -7.20
N LEU A 140 -3.24 -0.66 -6.21
CA LEU A 140 -3.84 -0.56 -4.87
C LEU A 140 -2.87 0.09 -3.88
N ALA A 141 -1.57 -0.09 -4.10
CA ALA A 141 -0.48 0.60 -3.43
C ALA A 141 0.72 0.68 -4.40
N ASP A 142 1.44 1.79 -4.41
CA ASP A 142 2.59 2.03 -5.28
C ASP A 142 3.79 2.54 -4.45
N ALA A 143 4.96 2.60 -5.08
CA ALA A 143 6.21 3.08 -4.51
C ALA A 143 6.52 2.52 -3.12
N CYS A 144 6.14 1.26 -2.88
CA CYS A 144 6.41 0.56 -1.63
C CYS A 144 7.90 0.26 -1.53
N MET A 145 8.57 0.59 -0.43
CA MET A 145 10.01 0.35 -0.28
C MET A 145 10.32 -0.38 1.02
N SER A 146 10.95 -1.57 0.90
CA SER A 146 11.61 -2.23 2.02
C SER A 146 12.89 -1.49 2.42
N SER A 147 13.48 -1.83 3.57
CA SER A 147 14.75 -1.26 4.01
C SER A 147 15.91 -1.50 3.03
N SER A 148 15.95 -2.67 2.36
CA SER A 148 16.94 -2.95 1.32
C SER A 148 16.65 -2.17 0.04
N GLN A 149 15.38 -2.05 -0.36
CA GLN A 149 14.97 -1.26 -1.53
C GLN A 149 15.28 0.24 -1.38
N VAL A 150 15.15 0.83 -0.17
CA VAL A 150 15.55 2.23 0.07
C VAL A 150 17.03 2.46 -0.22
N ALA A 151 17.90 1.52 0.18
CA ALA A 151 19.34 1.63 -0.09
C ALA A 151 19.64 1.54 -1.60
N VAL A 152 18.96 0.65 -2.33
CA VAL A 152 19.08 0.54 -3.80
C VAL A 152 18.54 1.80 -4.49
N ALA A 153 17.39 2.33 -4.05
CA ALA A 153 16.82 3.57 -4.58
C ALA A 153 17.78 4.75 -4.42
N ALA A 154 18.36 4.94 -3.22
CA ALA A 154 19.33 6.00 -2.95
C ALA A 154 20.66 5.82 -3.72
N ALA A 155 21.03 4.60 -4.10
CA ALA A 155 22.17 4.35 -4.98
C ALA A 155 21.85 4.67 -6.44
N MET A 156 20.67 4.27 -6.93
CA MET A 156 20.17 4.58 -8.28
C MET A 156 19.95 6.08 -8.50
N GLU A 157 19.57 6.84 -7.46
CA GLU A 157 19.42 8.30 -7.60
C GLU A 157 20.77 9.03 -7.70
N LYS A 158 21.84 8.48 -7.10
CA LYS A 158 23.21 8.99 -7.24
C LYS A 158 23.86 8.59 -8.57
N ASN A 159 23.44 7.47 -9.15
CA ASN A 159 23.97 6.93 -10.40
C ASN A 159 22.83 6.28 -11.20
N PRO A 160 22.00 7.09 -11.89
CA PRO A 160 20.87 6.58 -12.65
C PRO A 160 21.33 5.70 -13.81
N PRO A 161 20.55 4.68 -14.20
CA PRO A 161 20.82 3.94 -15.43
C PRO A 161 20.82 4.91 -16.64
N PRO A 162 21.66 4.66 -17.67
CA PRO A 162 21.76 5.54 -18.83
C PRO A 162 20.41 5.70 -19.53
N SER A 163 20.13 6.89 -20.06
CA SER A 163 18.83 7.17 -20.68
C SER A 163 18.67 6.36 -21.96
N LEU A 164 17.45 5.91 -22.24
CA LEU A 164 17.13 5.17 -23.48
C LEU A 164 17.29 6.02 -24.76
N LEU A 165 17.49 7.33 -24.63
CA LEU A 165 17.70 8.28 -25.72
C LEU A 165 19.17 8.68 -25.89
N ASP A 166 20.03 8.34 -24.92
CA ASP A 166 21.46 8.57 -25.04
C ASP A 166 22.06 7.54 -26.01
N PRO A 167 23.09 7.90 -26.80
CA PRO A 167 23.75 6.95 -27.67
C PRO A 167 24.31 5.81 -26.84
N VAL A 168 23.85 4.58 -27.10
CA VAL A 168 24.32 3.36 -26.42
C VAL A 168 25.82 3.29 -26.59
N THR A 169 26.55 3.67 -25.55
CA THR A 169 28.00 3.61 -25.53
C THR A 169 28.36 2.16 -25.23
N PRO A 170 28.86 1.38 -26.21
CA PRO A 170 29.10 -0.04 -25.97
C PRO A 170 30.14 -0.21 -24.85
N PRO A 171 29.97 -1.19 -23.95
CA PRO A 171 30.89 -1.41 -22.86
C PRO A 171 32.31 -1.64 -23.39
N THR A 172 33.33 -1.22 -22.65
CA THR A 172 34.73 -1.23 -23.11
C THR A 172 35.21 -2.60 -23.61
N ALA A 173 34.71 -3.69 -23.02
CA ALA A 173 34.97 -5.05 -23.50
C ALA A 173 34.50 -5.29 -24.96
N MET A 174 33.37 -4.70 -25.36
CA MET A 174 32.82 -4.81 -26.71
C MET A 174 33.51 -3.86 -27.70
N ARG A 175 33.98 -2.70 -27.23
CA ARG A 175 34.81 -1.77 -28.02
C ARG A 175 36.13 -2.40 -28.47
N ASN A 176 36.78 -3.13 -27.57
CA ASN A 176 38.05 -3.82 -27.87
C ASN A 176 37.86 -4.99 -28.86
N ALA A 177 36.68 -5.62 -28.88
CA ALA A 177 36.38 -6.70 -29.83
C ALA A 177 36.17 -6.16 -31.26
N LEU A 178 35.45 -5.05 -31.42
CA LEU A 178 35.25 -4.39 -32.73
C LEU A 178 36.58 -3.90 -33.32
N ALA A 179 37.45 -3.28 -32.51
CA ALA A 179 38.75 -2.78 -32.96
C ALA A 179 39.73 -3.87 -33.43
N LEU A 180 39.43 -5.16 -33.21
CA LEU A 180 40.19 -6.30 -33.71
C LEU A 180 39.62 -6.87 -35.03
N GLN A 181 38.47 -6.39 -35.50
CA GLN A 181 37.82 -6.87 -36.73
C GLN A 181 38.04 -5.96 -37.95
N ASP A 182 38.49 -4.72 -37.74
CA ASP A 182 38.79 -3.73 -38.80
C ASP A 182 40.27 -3.78 -39.25
N GLY A 183 40.93 -4.93 -39.12
CA GLY A 183 42.40 -5.07 -39.17
C GLY A 183 42.95 -6.13 -40.13
N GLU A 184 42.24 -6.45 -41.23
CA GLU A 184 42.67 -7.34 -42.31
C GLU A 184 42.55 -6.66 -43.69
#